data_AF-R4LZ41-F1
#
_entry.id   AF-R4LZ41-F1
#
_cell.length_a   1.000
_cell.length_b   1.000
_cell.length_c   1.000
_cell.angle_alpha   90.00
_cell.angle_beta   90.00
_cell.angle_gamma   90.00
#
_symmetry.space_group_name_H-M   'P 1'
#
loop_
_entity.id
_entity.type
_entity.pdbx_description
1 polymer ?
#
loop_
_entity_poly.entity_id
_entity_poly.type
_entity_poly.pdbx_seq_one_letter_code
_entity_poly.pdbx_strand_id
1 'polypeptide(L)' 'MLLELTGPLSRSIRVSVDGRARVVDDFGGPAPTATIRLDGLQFTRLAGGRPMSPARSQDVELGGDKELAGHILERLNFVI' A
#
# COMPACT_ATOMS: atom_id res chain seq x y z
N MET A 1 5.31 -0.61 7.09
CA MET A 1 3.97 -0.94 6.56
C MET A 1 4.05 -2.07 5.54
N LEU A 2 2.94 -2.78 5.33
CA LEU A 2 2.79 -3.84 4.35
C LEU A 2 1.73 -3.45 3.29
N LEU A 3 2.09 -3.53 2.01
CA LEU A 3 1.14 -3.47 0.89
C LEU A 3 0.88 -4.88 0.40
N GLU A 4 -0.38 -5.31 0.42
CA GLU A 4 -0.80 -6.60 -0.14
C GLU A 4 -1.56 -6.37 -1.44
N LEU A 5 -0.85 -6.46 -2.56
CA LEU A 5 -1.45 -6.29 -3.87
C LEU A 5 -2.15 -7.58 -4.29
N THR A 6 -3.35 -7.46 -4.83
CA THR A 6 -4.15 -8.57 -5.37
C THR A 6 -4.30 -8.44 -6.89
N GLY A 7 -4.96 -9.43 -7.50
CA GLY A 7 -5.22 -9.45 -8.94
C GLY A 7 -3.95 -9.75 -9.76
N PRO A 8 -3.89 -9.29 -11.02
CA PRO A 8 -2.80 -9.65 -11.95
C PRO A 8 -1.39 -9.21 -11.53
N LEU A 9 -1.28 -8.23 -10.63
CA LEU A 9 0.00 -7.75 -10.08
C LEU A 9 0.19 -8.17 -8.62
N SER A 10 -0.34 -9.34 -8.24
CA SER A 10 -0.32 -9.80 -6.85
C SER A 10 1.09 -9.95 -6.29
N ARG A 11 1.36 -9.28 -5.16
CA ARG A 11 2.60 -9.37 -4.41
C ARG A 11 2.48 -8.64 -3.08
N SER A 12 3.36 -8.98 -2.16
CA SER A 12 3.55 -8.23 -0.91
C SER A 12 4.73 -7.28 -1.06
N ILE A 13 4.56 -6.00 -0.70
CA ILE A 13 5.64 -5.02 -0.63
C ILE A 13 5.76 -4.55 0.81
N ARG A 14 6.91 -4.81 1.42
CA ARG A 14 7.21 -4.36 2.78
C ARG A 14 8.00 -3.06 2.70
N VAL A 15 7.55 -2.05 3.41
CA VAL A 15 8.19 -0.74 3.45
C VAL A 15 8.52 -0.38 4.89
N SER A 16 9.80 -0.09 5.16
CA SER A 16 10.24 0.48 6.43
C SER A 16 10.54 1.97 6.24
N VAL A 17 10.22 2.77 7.25
CA VAL A 17 10.49 4.22 7.27
C VAL A 17 11.31 4.52 8.51
N ASP A 18 12.59 4.77 8.29
CA ASP A 18 13.52 5.30 9.29
C ASP A 18 14.19 6.54 8.67
N GLY A 19 13.54 7.69 8.85
CA GLY A 19 13.82 8.94 8.14
C GLY A 19 13.37 8.95 6.67
N ARG A 20 13.65 7.90 5.89
CA ARG A 20 13.17 7.74 4.50
C ARG A 20 12.58 6.35 4.28
N ALA A 21 11.57 6.29 3.41
CA ALA A 21 10.95 5.03 3.01
C ALA A 21 11.92 4.17 2.20
N ARG A 22 11.99 2.88 2.53
CA ARG A 22 12.69 1.86 1.73
C ARG A 22 11.86 0.58 1.66
N VAL A 23 11.91 -0.07 0.51
CA VAL A 23 11.42 -1.45 0.40
C VAL A 23 12.43 -2.37 1.09
N VAL A 24 11.93 -3.29 1.91
CA VAL A 24 12.73 -4.25 2.68
C VAL A 24 12.23 -5.66 2.42
N ASP A 25 13.08 -6.67 2.59
CA ASP A 25 12.67 -8.08 2.40
C ASP A 25 11.81 -8.58 3.57
N ASP A 26 12.13 -8.16 4.79
CA ASP A 26 11.46 -8.50 6.04
C ASP A 26 11.49 -7.34 7.06
N PHE A 27 10.61 -7.39 8.07
CA PHE A 27 10.58 -6.42 9.18
C PHE A 27 11.52 -6.78 10.34
N GLY A 28 12.12 -7.98 10.36
CA GLY A 28 13.04 -8.41 11.42
C GLY A 28 12.35 -8.76 12.74
N GLY A 29 11.08 -9.17 12.70
CA GLY A 29 10.32 -9.65 13.86
C GLY A 29 8.96 -8.97 14.08
N PRO A 30 8.89 -7.63 14.18
CA PRO A 30 7.64 -6.93 14.44
C PRO A 30 6.59 -7.12 13.33
N ALA A 31 5.31 -7.19 13.72
CA ALA A 31 4.21 -7.05 12.78
C ALA A 31 4.23 -5.66 12.11
N PRO A 32 3.75 -5.52 10.86
CA PRO A 32 3.66 -4.21 10.22
C PRO A 32 2.77 -3.26 11.02
N THR A 33 3.22 -2.01 11.19
CA THR A 33 2.43 -0.95 11.84
C THR A 33 1.08 -0.72 11.17
N ALA A 34 1.05 -0.81 9.84
CA ALA A 34 -0.13 -0.63 9.01
C ALA A 34 -0.06 -1.58 7.81
N THR A 35 -1.23 -2.06 7.38
CA THR A 35 -1.40 -2.89 6.19
C THR A 35 -2.46 -2.28 5.28
N ILE A 36 -2.20 -2.25 3.98
CA ILE A 36 -3.15 -1.84 2.94
C ILE A 36 -3.23 -2.95 1.91
N ARG A 37 -4.44 -3.47 1.68
CA ARG A 37 -4.70 -4.51 0.68
C ARG A 37 -5.66 -3.97 -0.38
N LEU A 38 -5.27 -4.11 -1.66
CA LEU A 38 -6.02 -3.59 -2.81
C LEU A 38 -5.56 -4.25 -4.13
N ASP A 39 -6.34 -4.10 -5.21
CA ASP A 39 -5.92 -4.54 -6.55
C ASP A 39 -4.65 -3.81 -7.00
N GLY A 40 -3.67 -4.57 -7.49
CA GLY A 40 -2.35 -4.03 -7.82
C GLY A 40 -2.37 -3.01 -8.97
N LEU A 41 -3.36 -3.07 -9.88
CA LEU A 41 -3.50 -2.06 -10.93
C LEU A 41 -4.18 -0.79 -10.41
N GLN A 42 -5.08 -0.88 -9.41
CA GLN A 42 -5.56 0.31 -8.69
C GLN A 42 -4.42 0.99 -7.92
N PHE A 43 -3.56 0.21 -7.26
CA PHE A 43 -2.35 0.74 -6.61
C PHE A 43 -1.48 1.52 -7.60
N THR A 44 -1.17 0.97 -8.78
CA THR A 44 -0.38 1.68 -9.81
C THR A 44 -1.05 2.96 -10.30
N ARG A 45 -2.39 3.02 -10.32
CA ARG A 45 -3.12 4.25 -10.65
C ARG A 45 -2.94 5.30 -9.57
N LEU A 46 -3.24 4.95 -8.32
CA LEU A 46 -3.13 5.86 -7.17
C LEU A 46 -1.70 6.36 -6.98
N ALA A 47 -0.71 5.47 -7.01
CA ALA A 47 0.70 5.83 -6.95
C ALA A 47 1.13 6.75 -8.10
N GLY A 48 0.50 6.63 -9.26
CA GLY A 48 0.69 7.53 -10.40
C GLY A 48 -0.20 8.78 -10.39
N GLY A 49 -0.89 9.10 -9.29
CA GLY A 49 -1.75 10.28 -9.17
C GLY A 49 -3.08 10.20 -9.94
N ARG A 50 -3.49 9.02 -10.39
CA ARG A 50 -4.75 8.80 -11.09
C ARG A 50 -5.80 8.21 -10.15
N PRO A 51 -7.08 8.61 -10.27
CA PRO A 51 -8.15 8.00 -9.48
C PRO A 51 -8.31 6.52 -9.85
N MET A 52 -8.92 5.74 -8.95
CA MET A 52 -9.29 4.36 -9.23
C MET A 52 -10.19 4.25 -10.45
N SER A 53 -10.08 3.12 -11.17
CA SER A 53 -10.97 2.80 -12.29
C SER A 53 -12.19 2.03 -11.79
N PRO A 54 -13.42 2.39 -12.21
CA PRO A 54 -14.62 1.60 -11.88
C PRO A 54 -14.67 0.26 -12.62
N ALA A 55 -13.80 0.04 -13.62
CA ALA A 55 -13.72 -1.22 -14.38
C ALA A 55 -13.00 -2.36 -13.62
N ARG A 56 -12.61 -2.13 -12.36
CA ARG A 56 -11.93 -3.11 -11.49
C ARG A 56 -12.50 -2.98 -10.08
N SER A 57 -12.28 -4.00 -9.24
CA SER A 57 -12.57 -3.87 -7.80
C SER A 57 -11.89 -2.61 -7.24
N GLN A 58 -12.64 -1.86 -6.46
CA GLN A 58 -12.18 -0.68 -5.72
C GLN A 58 -12.10 -0.98 -4.22
N ASP A 59 -12.17 -2.26 -3.85
CA ASP A 59 -12.11 -2.71 -2.47
C ASP A 59 -10.73 -2.41 -1.91
N VAL A 60 -10.71 -1.80 -0.73
CA VAL A 60 -9.50 -1.54 0.04
C VAL A 60 -9.73 -2.02 1.45
N GLU A 61 -8.84 -2.88 1.93
CA GLU A 61 -8.83 -3.33 3.32
C GLU A 61 -7.65 -2.66 4.04
N LEU A 62 -7.95 -2.07 5.20
CA LEU A 62 -6.96 -1.41 6.06
C LEU A 62 -6.80 -2.21 7.36
N GLY A 63 -5.56 -2.54 7.70
CA GLY A 63 -5.19 -3.27 8.92
C GLY A 63 -4.11 -2.54 9.74
N GLY A 64 -3.97 -2.94 11.00
CA GLY A 64 -3.08 -2.26 11.95
C GLY A 64 -3.59 -0.87 12.31
N ASP A 65 -2.70 0.12 12.28
CA ASP A 65 -3.05 1.54 12.38
C ASP A 65 -3.78 2.00 11.10
N LYS A 66 -5.11 2.06 11.19
CA LYS A 66 -5.97 2.41 10.06
C LYS A 66 -5.94 3.88 9.68
N GLU A 67 -5.64 4.77 10.62
CA GLU A 67 -5.51 6.20 10.34
C GLU A 67 -4.25 6.44 9.51
N LEU A 68 -3.13 5.86 9.92
CA LEU A 68 -1.90 5.85 9.14
C LEU A 68 -2.10 5.19 7.77
N ALA A 69 -2.76 4.02 7.72
CA ALA A 69 -3.04 3.32 6.47
C ALA A 69 -3.89 4.16 5.50
N GLY A 70 -4.93 4.83 6.01
CA GLY A 70 -5.78 5.75 5.24
C GLY A 70 -5.00 6.95 4.72
N HIS A 71 -4.20 7.59 5.57
CA HIS A 71 -3.36 8.73 5.15
C HIS A 71 -2.34 8.36 4.08
N ILE A 72 -1.75 7.16 4.15
CA ILE A 72 -0.84 6.66 3.12
C ILE A 72 -1.60 6.44 1.82
N LEU A 73 -2.78 5.81 1.85
CA LEU A 73 -3.62 5.57 0.68
C LEU A 73 -3.98 6.87 -0.06
N GLU A 74 -4.36 7.91 0.68
CA GLU A 74 -4.67 9.25 0.15
C GLU A 74 -3.48 9.95 -0.51
N ARG A 75 -2.26 9.62 -0.06
CA ARG A 75 -1.02 10.29 -0.48
C ARG A 75 -0.08 9.39 -1.27
N LEU A 76 -0.58 8.28 -1.82
CA LEU A 76 0.24 7.32 -2.58
C LEU A 76 1.03 7.96 -3.73
N ASN A 77 0.55 9.05 -4.29
CA ASN A 77 1.20 9.81 -5.36
C ASN A 77 2.37 10.70 -4.89
N PHE A 78 2.59 10.84 -3.59
CA PHE A 78 3.66 11.65 -2.99
C PHE A 78 4.83 10.80 -2.44
N VAL A 79 4.90 9.52 -2.82
CA VAL A 79 5.88 8.54 -2.27
C VAL A 79 7.00 8.22 -3.27
N ILE A 80 7.29 9.11 -4.22
CA ILE A 80 8.32 8.92 -5.26
C ILE A 80 9.34 10.05 -5.22
#